data_AF-A0A533BJV3-F1
#
_entry.id   AF-A0A533BJV3-F1
#
_cell.length_a   1.000
_cell.length_b   1.000
_cell.length_c   1.000
_cell.angle_alpha   90.00
_cell.angle_beta   90.00
_cell.angle_gamma   90.00
#
_symmetry.space_group_name_H-M   'P 1'
#
loop_
_entity.id
_entity.type
_entity.pdbx_description
1 polymer ?
#
loop_
_entity_poly.entity_id
_entity_poly.type
_entity_poly.pdbx_seq_one_letter_code
_entity_poly.pdbx_strand_id
1 'polypeptide(L)' 'MIMERSGEERLKMGCSMFDTAKAVMQAGILDQNSHASPAEIRRALFMQLYGHEFDADSREKILAAIESASHPVTKS' A
#
# COMPACT_ATOMS: atom_id res chain seq x y z
N MET A 1 19.77 15.36 -17.41
CA MET A 1 19.10 14.04 -17.43
C MET A 1 19.02 13.42 -16.03
N ILE A 2 18.14 12.44 -15.79
CA ILE A 2 18.03 11.76 -14.47
C ILE A 2 19.36 11.11 -14.03
N MET A 3 20.17 10.67 -15.01
CA MET A 3 21.49 10.08 -14.78
C MET A 3 22.59 11.10 -14.43
N GLU A 4 22.34 12.39 -14.61
CA GLU A 4 23.25 13.47 -14.21
C GLU A 4 23.08 13.87 -12.74
N ARG A 5 22.02 13.37 -12.07
CA ARG A 5 21.75 13.63 -10.66
C ARG A 5 22.55 12.69 -9.78
N SER A 6 22.89 13.14 -8.58
CA SER A 6 23.51 12.31 -7.55
C SER A 6 22.61 11.13 -7.16
N GLY A 7 23.20 10.11 -6.53
CA GLY A 7 22.44 8.99 -5.99
C GLY A 7 21.40 9.42 -4.95
N GLU A 8 21.75 10.37 -4.09
CA GLU A 8 20.85 10.93 -3.07
C GLU A 8 19.63 11.63 -3.70
N GLU A 9 19.86 12.47 -4.71
CA GLU A 9 18.77 13.15 -5.41
C GLU A 9 17.84 12.16 -6.12
N ARG A 10 18.40 11.10 -6.74
CA ARG A 10 17.59 10.04 -7.34
C ARG A 10 16.77 9.28 -6.30
N LEU A 11 17.32 9.02 -5.11
CA LEU A 11 16.57 8.40 -4.01
C LEU A 11 15.41 9.29 -3.55
N LYS A 12 15.66 10.58 -3.32
CA LYS A 12 14.61 11.55 -2.95
C LYS A 12 13.49 11.58 -3.97
N MET A 13 13.84 11.63 -5.26
CA MET A 13 12.87 11.57 -6.34
C MET A 13 12.05 10.27 -6.32
N GLY A 14 12.70 9.12 -6.14
CA GLY A 14 12.03 7.83 -6.03
C GLY A 14 11.03 7.80 -4.87
N CYS A 15 11.41 8.30 -3.69
CA CYS A 15 10.52 8.39 -2.54
C CYS A 15 9.31 9.31 -2.84
N SER A 16 9.54 10.50 -3.39
CA SER A 16 8.45 11.42 -3.73
C SER A 16 7.49 10.85 -4.78
N MET A 17 8.02 10.12 -5.76
CA MET A 17 7.20 9.41 -6.75
C MET A 17 6.38 8.30 -6.12
N PHE A 18 6.97 7.52 -5.21
CA PHE A 18 6.27 6.48 -4.47
C PHE A 18 5.13 7.04 -3.62
N ASP A 19 5.38 8.12 -2.88
CA ASP A 19 4.35 8.79 -2.08
C ASP A 19 3.21 9.31 -2.94
N THR A 20 3.53 9.88 -4.10
CA THR A 20 2.54 10.36 -5.07
C THR A 20 1.70 9.20 -5.62
N ALA A 21 2.35 8.11 -6.06
CA ALA A 21 1.65 6.93 -6.58
C ALA A 21 0.73 6.32 -5.53
N LYS A 22 1.20 6.20 -4.28
CA LYS A 22 0.39 5.74 -3.15
C LYS A 22 -0.83 6.63 -2.91
N ALA A 23 -0.66 7.96 -2.91
CA ALA A 23 -1.77 8.88 -2.74
C ALA A 23 -2.84 8.75 -3.83
N VAL A 24 -2.41 8.62 -5.10
CA VAL A 24 -3.32 8.41 -6.24
C VAL A 24 -4.12 7.11 -6.08
N MET A 25 -3.47 6.01 -5.71
CA MET A 25 -4.16 4.74 -5.50
C MET A 25 -5.15 4.79 -4.34
N GLN A 26 -4.76 5.40 -3.22
CA GLN A 26 -5.64 5.59 -2.07
C GLN A 26 -6.87 6.44 -2.41
N ALA A 27 -6.68 7.51 -3.18
CA ALA A 27 -7.79 8.35 -3.64
C ALA A 27 -8.78 7.55 -4.51
N GLY A 28 -8.29 6.69 -5.42
CA GLY A 28 -9.17 5.82 -6.22
C GLY A 28 -9.98 4.82 -5.40
N ILE A 29 -9.39 4.28 -4.33
CA ILE A 29 -10.09 3.38 -3.39
C ILE A 29 -11.19 4.15 -2.64
N LEU A 30 -10.88 5.37 -2.17
CA LEU A 30 -11.82 6.21 -1.44
C LEU A 30 -12.93 6.79 -2.31
N ASP A 31 -12.67 6.97 -3.61
CA ASP A 31 -13.69 7.37 -4.59
C ASP A 31 -14.76 6.27 -4.75
N GLN A 32 -14.34 5.00 -4.73
CA GLN A 32 -15.26 3.85 -4.79
C GLN A 32 -15.95 3.55 -3.45
N ASN A 33 -15.25 3.79 -2.33
CA ASN A 33 -15.79 3.63 -0.98
C ASN A 33 -15.25 4.73 -0.06
N SER A 34 -16.03 5.80 0.11
CA SER A 34 -15.61 7.00 0.86
C SER A 34 -15.43 6.78 2.36
N HIS A 35 -15.91 5.65 2.90
CA HIS A 35 -15.79 5.30 4.31
C HIS A 35 -14.84 4.13 4.57
N ALA A 36 -14.04 3.74 3.57
CA ALA A 36 -13.06 2.67 3.73
C ALA A 36 -12.11 2.96 4.91
N SER A 37 -12.07 2.03 5.84
CA SER A 37 -11.14 2.05 6.97
C SER A 37 -9.69 1.89 6.48
N PRO A 38 -8.69 2.26 7.30
CA PRO A 38 -7.29 2.04 6.96
C PRO A 38 -6.94 0.57 6.65
N ALA A 39 -7.63 -0.38 7.28
CA ALA A 39 -7.47 -1.81 7.01
C ALA A 39 -7.98 -2.17 5.61
N GLU A 40 -9.17 -1.69 5.24
CA GLU A 40 -9.78 -1.92 3.93
C GLU A 40 -8.95 -1.28 2.80
N ILE A 41 -8.38 -0.09 3.03
CA ILE A 41 -7.45 0.53 2.08
C ILE A 41 -6.20 -0.34 1.88
N ARG A 42 -5.57 -0.82 2.96
CA ARG A 42 -4.42 -1.72 2.87
C ARG A 42 -4.76 -3.02 2.13
N ARG A 43 -5.93 -3.59 2.43
CA ARG A 43 -6.46 -4.79 1.79
C ARG A 43 -6.61 -4.59 0.28
N ALA A 44 -7.25 -3.49 -0.12
CA ALA A 44 -7.47 -3.14 -1.53
C ALA A 44 -6.14 -2.90 -2.27
N LEU A 45 -5.20 -2.17 -1.66
CA LEU A 45 -3.87 -1.95 -2.25
C LEU A 45 -3.11 -3.27 -2.46
N PHE A 46 -3.14 -4.18 -1.48
CA PHE A 46 -2.52 -5.50 -1.62
C PHE A 46 -3.14 -6.29 -2.78
N MET A 47 -4.47 -6.32 -2.86
CA MET A 47 -5.17 -7.01 -3.95
C MET A 47 -4.83 -6.45 -5.33
N GLN A 48 -4.73 -5.12 -5.46
CA GLN A 48 -4.46 -4.45 -6.73
C GLN A 48 -3.00 -4.61 -7.19
N LEU A 49 -2.04 -4.58 -6.27
CA LEU A 49 -0.62 -4.64 -6.61
C LEU A 49 -0.07 -6.06 -6.68
N TYR A 50 -0.50 -6.91 -5.74
CA TYR A 50 0.15 -8.20 -5.48
C TYR A 50 -0.84 -9.38 -5.47
N GLY A 51 -2.15 -9.13 -5.39
CA GLY A 51 -3.15 -10.19 -5.16
C GLY A 51 -3.20 -11.28 -6.25
N HIS A 52 -2.65 -11.02 -7.44
CA HIS A 52 -2.56 -11.97 -8.54
C HIS A 52 -1.28 -12.83 -8.49
N GLU A 53 -0.29 -12.46 -7.68
CA GLU A 53 0.96 -13.18 -7.50
C GLU A 53 0.84 -14.32 -6.46
N PHE A 54 -0.27 -14.37 -5.73
CA PHE A 54 -0.53 -15.36 -4.68
C PHE A 54 -1.73 -16.24 -5.03
N ASP A 55 -1.65 -17.51 -4.64
CA ASP A 55 -2.81 -18.40 -4.63
C ASP A 55 -3.86 -17.96 -3.59
N ALA A 56 -5.05 -18.57 -3.66
CA ALA A 56 -6.17 -18.18 -2.80
C ALA A 56 -5.84 -18.32 -1.30
N ASP A 57 -5.23 -19.44 -0.91
CA ASP A 57 -4.89 -19.74 0.49
C ASP A 57 -3.88 -18.75 1.07
N SER A 58 -2.83 -18.43 0.31
CA SER A 58 -1.80 -17.47 0.71
C SER A 58 -2.37 -16.06 0.78
N ARG A 59 -3.22 -15.71 -0.18
CA ARG A 59 -3.93 -14.43 -0.21
C ARG A 59 -4.80 -14.25 1.02
N GLU A 60 -5.62 -15.25 1.37
CA GLU A 60 -6.47 -15.18 2.58
C GLU A 60 -5.65 -14.98 3.86
N LYS A 61 -4.54 -15.70 4.01
CA LYS A 61 -3.63 -15.53 5.16
C LYS A 61 -3.07 -14.11 5.25
N ILE A 62 -2.67 -13.53 4.12
CA ILE A 62 -2.13 -12.17 4.07
C ILE A 62 -3.22 -11.14 4.40
N LEU A 63 -4.44 -11.31 3.85
CA LEU A 63 -5.57 -10.43 4.15
C LEU A 63 -5.90 -10.45 5.66
N ALA A 64 -5.94 -11.63 6.27
CA ALA A 64 -6.15 -11.77 7.71
C ALA A 64 -5.04 -11.10 8.54
N ALA A 65 -3.78 -11.24 8.12
CA ALA A 65 -2.65 -10.58 8.78
C ALA A 65 -2.78 -9.04 8.70
N ILE A 66 -3.17 -8.49 7.55
CA ILE A 66 -3.42 -7.05 7.38
C ILE A 66 -4.51 -6.56 8.36
N GLU A 67 -5.60 -7.31 8.52
CA GLU A 67 -6.68 -6.98 9.46
C GLU A 67 -6.22 -7.01 10.93
N SER A 68 -5.43 -8.03 11.31
CA SER A 68 -4.87 -8.13 12.66
C SER A 68 -3.87 -7.01 12.98
N ALA A 69 -3.03 -6.60 12.02
CA ALA A 69 -2.06 -5.52 12.18
C ALA A 69 -2.72 -4.12 12.26
N SER A 70 -4.01 -4.04 11.92
CA SER A 70 -4.81 -2.82 12.00
C SER A 70 -5.39 -2.57 13.38
N HIS A 71 -5.40 -3.59 14.25
CA HIS A 71 -5.73 -3.44 15.66
C HIS A 71 -4.45 -3.02 16.40
N PRO A 72 -4.49 -1.95 17.23
CA PRO A 72 -3.32 -1.59 18.02
C PRO A 72 -2.98 -2.78 18.92
N VAL A 73 -1.78 -3.33 18.77
CA VAL A 73 -1.20 -4.21 19.78
C VAL A 73 -0.99 -3.36 21.02
N THR A 74 -1.98 -3.35 21.92
CA THR A 74 -1.79 -2.89 23.29
C THR A 74 -0.75 -3.80 23.94
N LYS A 75 0.51 -3.32 23.97
CA LYS A 75 1.52 -3.88 24.87
C LYS A 75 1.00 -3.70 26.30
N SER A 76 0.70 -4.82 26.98
CA SER A 76 0.54 -4.88 28.44
C SER A 76 1.87 -4.68 29.16
#